data_AF-A0A3D5IRZ9-F1
#
_entry.id   AF-A0A3D5IRZ9-F1
#
_cell.length_a   1.000
_cell.length_b   1.000
_cell.length_c   1.000
_cell.angle_alpha   90.00
_cell.angle_beta   90.00
_cell.angle_gamma   90.00
#
_symmetry.space_group_name_H-M   'P 1'
#
loop_
_entity.id
_entity.type
_entity.pdbx_description
1 polymer ?
#
loop_
_entity_poly.entity_id
_entity_poly.type
_entity_poly.pdbx_seq_one_letter_code
_entity_poly.pdbx_strand_id
1 'polypeptide(L)'
;ASILDKALGVFSDLPEAKSAIEDLIKISNQLNTADVEVMIDLAELKAYEYHTGVVFSAYNEDYSKALAQGGRYNGLSASFGKARAATGFSFDLKFLSQAQ
;
A
#
# COMPACT_ATOMS: atom_id res chain seq x y z
N ALA A 1 -18.26 11.18 -3.51
CA ALA A 1 -17.98 9.80 -3.07
C ALA A 1 -16.56 9.47 -3.48
N SER A 2 -15.70 9.21 -2.50
CA SER A 2 -14.35 8.72 -2.74
C SER A 2 -14.41 7.41 -3.55
N ILE A 3 -13.31 7.01 -4.19
CA ILE A 3 -13.24 5.69 -4.83
C ILE A 3 -13.49 4.56 -3.83
N LEU A 4 -13.10 4.75 -2.56
CA LEU A 4 -13.32 3.81 -1.47
C LEU A 4 -14.81 3.67 -1.10
N ASP A 5 -15.59 4.76 -1.12
CA ASP A 5 -17.05 4.71 -0.88
C ASP A 5 -17.75 3.87 -1.95
N LYS A 6 -17.34 4.05 -3.21
CA LYS A 6 -17.85 3.25 -4.32
C LYS A 6 -17.46 1.78 -4.17
N ALA A 7 -16.22 1.51 -3.79
CA ALA A 7 -15.72 0.16 -3.59
C ALA A 7 -16.48 -0.58 -2.47
N LEU A 8 -16.80 0.08 -1.35
CA LEU A 8 -17.62 -0.52 -0.29
C LEU A 8 -19.00 -0.97 -0.79
N GLY A 9 -19.60 -0.22 -1.72
CA GLY A 9 -20.87 -0.59 -2.34
C GLY A 9 -20.72 -1.75 -3.33
N VAL A 10 -19.69 -1.72 -4.18
CA VAL A 10 -19.46 -2.76 -5.20
C VAL A 10 -19.07 -4.10 -4.57
N PHE A 11 -18.28 -4.08 -3.51
CA PHE A 11 -17.75 -5.27 -2.84
C PHE A 11 -18.49 -5.63 -1.55
N SER A 12 -19.74 -5.16 -1.39
CA SER A 12 -20.52 -5.37 -0.15
C SER A 12 -20.65 -6.84 0.25
N ASP A 13 -20.71 -7.72 -0.75
CA ASP A 13 -20.98 -9.15 -0.58
C ASP A 13 -19.69 -9.98 -0.41
N LEU A 14 -18.53 -9.32 -0.40
CA LEU A 14 -17.22 -9.94 -0.20
C LEU A 14 -16.61 -9.44 1.12
N PRO A 15 -16.80 -10.16 2.24
CA PRO A 15 -16.37 -9.71 3.57
C PRO A 15 -14.88 -9.34 3.66
N GLU A 16 -14.01 -10.13 3.02
CA GLU A 16 -12.58 -9.89 3.00
C GLU A 16 -12.21 -8.61 2.24
N ALA A 17 -12.82 -8.40 1.07
CA ALA A 17 -12.62 -7.20 0.28
C ALA A 17 -13.14 -5.96 1.03
N LYS A 18 -14.32 -6.06 1.64
CA LYS A 18 -14.88 -4.99 2.49
C LYS A 18 -13.94 -4.63 3.64
N SER A 19 -13.42 -5.62 4.37
CA SER A 19 -12.44 -5.39 5.44
C SER A 19 -11.17 -4.71 4.94
N ALA A 20 -10.65 -5.12 3.78
CA ALA A 20 -9.46 -4.50 3.18
C ALA A 20 -9.72 -3.04 2.78
N ILE A 21 -10.90 -2.74 2.23
CA ILE A 21 -11.31 -1.36 1.88
C ILE A 21 -11.47 -0.50 3.14
N GLU A 22 -12.05 -1.04 4.22
CA GLU A 22 -12.14 -0.33 5.51
C GLU A 22 -10.76 -0.01 6.08
N ASP A 23 -9.78 -0.90 5.90
CA ASP A 23 -8.40 -0.63 6.29
C ASP A 23 -7.75 0.46 5.43
N LEU A 24 -8.01 0.50 4.12
CA LEU A 24 -7.58 1.62 3.25
C LEU A 24 -8.21 2.95 3.67
N ILE A 25 -9.48 2.97 4.08
CA ILE A 25 -10.15 4.17 4.62
C ILE A 25 -9.44 4.65 5.89
N LYS A 26 -9.14 3.75 6.82
CA LYS A 26 -8.41 4.10 8.05
C LYS A 26 -7.03 4.69 7.73
N ILE A 27 -6.29 4.08 6.79
CA ILE A 27 -4.98 4.56 6.37
C ILE A 27 -5.09 5.94 5.71
N SER A 28 -6.00 6.12 4.76
CA SER A 28 -6.24 7.41 4.10
C SER A 28 -6.57 8.51 5.10
N ASN A 29 -7.43 8.25 6.07
CA ASN A 29 -7.77 9.21 7.12
C ASN A 29 -6.58 9.62 7.98
N GLN A 30 -5.65 8.70 8.27
CA GLN A 30 -4.41 9.01 8.99
C GLN A 30 -3.47 9.86 8.13
N LEU A 31 -3.34 9.53 6.84
CA LEU A 31 -2.49 10.25 5.90
C LEU A 31 -3.00 11.66 5.57
N ASN A 32 -4.30 11.93 5.69
CA ASN A 32 -4.87 13.27 5.50
C ASN A 32 -4.34 14.31 6.52
N THR A 33 -3.68 13.85 7.59
CA THR A 33 -3.00 14.74 8.56
C THR A 33 -1.54 15.04 8.19
N ALA A 34 -1.00 14.33 7.19
CA ALA A 34 0.33 14.55 6.66
C ALA A 34 0.26 15.45 5.41
N ASP A 35 1.33 16.19 5.16
CA ASP A 35 1.48 17.03 3.96
C ASP A 35 1.91 16.18 2.76
N VAL A 36 1.05 15.26 2.35
CA VAL A 36 1.28 14.33 1.23
C VAL A 36 0.01 14.16 0.40
N GLU A 37 0.16 14.07 -0.92
CA GLU A 37 -0.94 13.70 -1.80
C GLU A 37 -1.16 12.18 -1.76
N VAL A 38 -2.40 11.77 -1.50
CA VAL A 38 -2.77 10.35 -1.40
C VAL A 38 -3.65 9.97 -2.58
N MET A 39 -3.16 9.04 -3.40
CA MET A 39 -3.91 8.40 -4.47
C MET A 39 -4.22 6.95 -4.09
N ILE A 40 -5.47 6.53 -4.30
CA ILE A 40 -5.92 5.16 -4.08
C ILE A 40 -6.12 4.47 -5.43
N ASP A 41 -5.33 3.43 -5.68
CA ASP A 41 -5.46 2.56 -6.85
C ASP A 41 -5.86 1.14 -6.41
N LEU A 42 -7.12 0.77 -6.67
CA LEU A 42 -7.64 -0.56 -6.39
C LEU A 42 -7.32 -1.58 -7.50
N ALA A 43 -6.72 -1.13 -8.60
CA ALA A 43 -6.25 -1.96 -9.70
C ALA A 43 -4.74 -2.24 -9.62
N GLU A 44 -4.06 -1.79 -8.57
CA GLU A 44 -2.66 -2.14 -8.30
C GLU A 44 -2.57 -3.64 -7.96
N LEU A 45 -2.16 -4.41 -8.97
CA LEU A 45 -2.05 -5.87 -8.93
C LEU A 45 -0.60 -6.35 -8.77
N LYS A 46 0.40 -5.45 -8.57
CA LYS A 46 1.80 -5.88 -8.48
C LYS A 46 1.98 -6.99 -7.44
N ALA A 47 2.21 -8.18 -7.99
CA ALA A 47 2.25 -9.46 -7.33
C ALA A 47 3.57 -9.67 -6.59
N TYR A 48 3.82 -8.87 -5.56
CA TYR A 48 4.71 -9.32 -4.50
C TYR A 48 3.91 -10.33 -3.68
N GLU A 49 4.00 -11.61 -4.05
CA GLU A 49 3.24 -12.72 -3.43
C GLU A 49 3.48 -12.86 -1.91
N TYR A 50 4.42 -12.11 -1.34
CA TYR A 50 4.69 -12.06 0.09
C TYR A 50 3.88 -11.00 0.86
N HIS A 51 3.22 -10.06 0.16
CA HIS A 51 2.35 -9.07 0.81
C HIS A 51 1.02 -9.69 1.23
N THR A 52 0.52 -9.24 2.37
CA THR A 52 -0.66 -9.82 3.06
C THR A 52 -1.69 -8.75 3.44
N GLY A 53 -1.59 -7.56 2.84
CA GLY A 53 -2.42 -6.40 3.14
C GLY A 53 -2.06 -5.24 2.23
N VAL A 54 -2.16 -4.01 2.73
CA VAL A 54 -1.86 -2.80 1.94
C VAL A 54 -0.48 -2.86 1.30
N VAL A 55 -0.42 -2.39 0.05
CA VAL A 55 0.80 -2.08 -0.69
C VAL A 55 0.79 -0.60 -1.06
N PHE A 56 1.95 0.00 -1.21
CA PHE A 56 2.07 1.39 -1.61
C PHE A 56 3.34 1.65 -2.41
N SER A 57 3.30 2.71 -3.20
CA SER A 57 4.46 3.29 -3.89
C SER A 57 4.48 4.79 -3.61
N ALA A 58 5.67 5.36 -3.36
CA ALA A 58 5.88 6.79 -3.18
C ALA A 58 6.56 7.39 -4.41
N TYR A 59 6.03 8.50 -4.90
CA TYR A 59 6.48 9.18 -6.11
C TYR A 59 6.89 10.62 -5.78
N ASN A 60 7.72 11.18 -6.66
CA ASN A 60 8.05 12.60 -6.70
C ASN A 60 8.01 13.04 -8.16
N GLU A 61 7.62 14.28 -8.41
CA GLU A 61 7.41 14.84 -9.75
C GLU A 61 8.68 14.87 -10.61
N ASP A 62 9.86 14.96 -9.99
CA ASP A 62 11.15 15.00 -10.69
C ASP A 62 11.62 13.61 -11.15
N TYR A 63 10.92 12.54 -10.76
CA TYR A 63 11.36 11.17 -10.96
C TYR A 63 10.36 10.34 -11.78
N SER A 64 10.89 9.64 -12.79
CA SER A 64 10.09 8.82 -13.72
C SER A 64 9.58 7.49 -13.16
N LYS A 65 9.96 7.13 -11.92
CA LYS A 65 9.52 5.91 -11.24
C LYS A 65 9.34 6.15 -9.75
N ALA A 66 8.67 5.20 -9.10
CA ALA A 66 8.53 5.19 -7.64
C ALA A 66 9.91 5.21 -6.96
N LEU A 67 10.06 6.10 -5.98
CA LEU A 67 11.24 6.24 -5.14
C LEU A 67 11.28 5.19 -4.03
N ALA A 68 10.11 4.90 -3.46
CA ALA A 68 9.93 3.88 -2.44
C ALA A 68 8.75 2.98 -2.79
N GLN A 69 8.84 1.71 -2.41
CA GLN A 69 7.75 0.75 -2.50
C GLN A 69 7.71 -0.11 -1.25
N GLY A 70 6.51 -0.44 -0.78
CA GLY A 70 6.37 -1.17 0.46
C GLY A 70 4.97 -1.69 0.69
N GLY A 71 4.76 -2.25 1.88
CA GLY A 71 3.48 -2.79 2.27
C GLY A 71 3.55 -3.69 3.50
N ARG A 72 2.41 -4.26 3.84
CA ARG A 72 2.24 -5.22 4.94
C ARG A 72 2.64 -6.63 4.50
N TYR A 73 3.46 -7.33 5.30
CA TYR A 73 3.93 -8.69 5.01
C TYR A 73 4.01 -9.53 6.29
N ASN A 74 2.92 -10.20 6.67
CA ASN A 74 2.92 -11.03 7.86
C ASN A 74 3.63 -12.39 7.63
N GLY A 75 3.93 -12.74 6.38
CA GLY A 75 4.39 -14.06 5.94
C GLY A 75 5.91 -14.28 5.96
N LEU A 76 6.74 -13.22 6.04
CA LEU A 76 8.20 -13.38 5.97
C LEU A 76 8.76 -14.20 7.15
N SER A 77 8.09 -14.15 8.30
CA SER A 77 8.43 -14.94 9.48
C SER A 77 7.67 -16.28 9.59
N ALA A 78 6.75 -16.58 8.66
CA ALA A 78 6.03 -17.85 8.64
C ALA A 78 6.99 -19.03 8.41
N SER A 79 8.03 -18.83 7.59
CA SER A 79 9.14 -19.78 7.40
C SER A 79 9.96 -20.03 8.67
N PHE A 80 9.84 -19.16 9.68
CA PHE A 80 10.52 -19.26 10.98
C PHE A 80 9.58 -19.66 12.13
N GLY A 81 8.39 -20.21 11.81
CA GLY A 81 7.49 -20.83 12.78
C GLY A 81 6.55 -19.89 13.53
N LYS A 82 6.55 -18.58 13.24
CA LYS A 82 5.57 -17.65 13.82
C LYS A 82 5.29 -16.48 12.88
N ALA A 83 4.07 -16.41 12.34
CA ALA A 83 3.59 -15.21 11.66
C ALA A 83 3.55 -14.04 12.66
N ARG A 84 4.09 -12.89 12.27
CA ARG A 84 4.05 -11.65 13.07
C ARG A 84 3.60 -10.51 12.17
N ALA A 85 2.82 -9.59 12.75
CA ALA A 85 2.46 -8.38 12.03
C ALA A 85 3.73 -7.61 11.64
N ALA A 86 3.93 -7.40 10.35
CA ALA A 86 5.09 -6.66 9.83
C ALA A 86 4.70 -5.79 8.64
N THR A 87 5.40 -4.66 8.52
CA THR A 87 5.30 -3.71 7.42
C THR A 87 6.67 -3.08 7.21
N GLY A 88 6.92 -2.56 6.01
CA GLY A 88 8.20 -1.98 5.64
C GLY A 88 8.19 -1.52 4.20
N PHE A 89 9.30 -0.90 3.80
CA PHE A 89 9.50 -0.40 2.44
C PHE A 89 10.98 -0.46 2.07
N SER A 90 11.26 -0.40 0.78
CA SER A 90 12.59 -0.20 0.22
C SER A 90 12.65 1.13 -0.53
N PHE A 91 13.86 1.65 -0.72
CA PHE A 91 14.12 2.89 -1.43
C PHE A 91 15.28 2.67 -2.42
N ASP A 92 15.14 3.11 -3.68
CA ASP A 92 16.20 2.98 -4.67
C ASP A 92 17.19 4.15 -4.57
N LEU A 93 18.19 3.99 -3.70
CA LEU A 93 19.21 5.02 -3.45
C LEU A 93 20.09 5.30 -4.68
N LYS A 94 20.31 4.30 -5.55
CA LYS A 94 21.13 4.50 -6.75
C LYS A 94 20.41 5.40 -7.74
N PHE A 95 19.11 5.17 -7.92
CA PHE A 95 18.30 6.02 -8.76
C PHE A 95 18.20 7.44 -8.19
N LEU A 96 17.98 7.55 -6.86
CA LEU A 96 17.96 8.85 -6.19
C LEU A 96 19.27 9.62 -6.38
N SER A 97 20.42 8.96 -6.26
CA SER A 97 21.73 9.60 -6.39
C SER A 97 22.10 9.97 -7.83
N GLN A 98 21.41 9.44 -8.85
CA GLN A 98 21.71 9.68 -10.26
C GLN A 98 20.85 10.79 -10.89
N ALA A 99 19.77 11.20 -10.24
CA ALA A 99 18.85 12.21 -10.76
C ALA A 99 19.21 13.65 -10.32
N GLN A 100 20.49 13.91 -10.01
CA GLN A 100 21.01 15.26 -9.78
C GLN A 100 21.22 16.02 -11.09
#